data_AF-A0A258MT44-F1
#
_entry.id   AF-A0A258MT44-F1
#
_cell.length_a   1.000
_cell.length_b   1.000
_cell.length_c   1.000
_cell.angle_alpha   90.00
_cell.angle_beta   90.00
_cell.angle_gamma   90.00
#
_symmetry.space_group_name_H-M   'P 1'
#
loop_
_entity.id
_entity.type
_entity.pdbx_description
1 polymer ?
#
loop_
_entity_poly.entity_id
_entity_poly.type
_entity_poly.pdbx_seq_one_letter_code
_entity_poly.pdbx_strand_id
1 'polypeptide(L)'
;MRSLFSLGVFLLICSFSSLVLATPAEEAQLEQLDKIEGELELQRDWAKYRWEKSNSECYQKYWVNSCLKDARAEYRKEIDPIRVQEVELHEVQRKLRASIKDQRDAAKIAERASAEKAAERSANQKEFEEKQKAAAARAADLEQRRKDAPKRAQENKAGTQLD
;
A
#
# COMPACT_ATOMS: atom_id res chain seq x y z
N MET A 1 -34.50 -37.93 -18.38
CA MET A 1 -34.12 -36.59 -18.88
C MET A 1 -34.17 -35.46 -17.85
N ARG A 2 -34.66 -35.67 -16.61
CA ARG A 2 -34.68 -34.63 -15.55
C ARG A 2 -33.37 -34.51 -14.74
N SER A 3 -32.58 -35.59 -14.65
CA SER A 3 -31.33 -35.62 -13.88
C SER A 3 -30.14 -34.93 -14.57
N LEU A 4 -30.09 -34.94 -15.90
CA LEU A 4 -29.01 -34.29 -16.68
C LEU A 4 -29.10 -32.76 -16.66
N PHE A 5 -30.32 -32.20 -16.55
CA PHE A 5 -30.53 -30.77 -16.41
C PHE A 5 -30.09 -30.22 -15.04
N SER A 6 -30.29 -30.98 -13.95
CA SER A 6 -29.81 -30.57 -12.61
C SER A 6 -28.28 -30.58 -12.48
N LEU A 7 -27.59 -31.53 -13.13
CA LEU A 7 -26.13 -31.61 -13.09
C LEU A 7 -25.47 -30.48 -13.92
N GLY A 8 -26.08 -30.10 -15.05
CA GLY A 8 -25.58 -29.00 -15.89
C GLY A 8 -25.70 -27.62 -15.23
N VAL A 9 -26.79 -27.36 -14.50
CA VAL A 9 -26.99 -26.09 -13.77
C VAL A 9 -26.02 -25.98 -12.59
N PHE A 10 -25.74 -27.09 -11.90
CA PHE A 10 -24.81 -27.09 -10.77
C PHE A 10 -23.35 -26.84 -11.20
N LEU A 11 -22.92 -27.41 -12.34
CA LEU A 11 -21.58 -27.17 -12.91
C LEU A 11 -21.39 -25.75 -13.47
N LEU A 12 -22.45 -25.14 -13.99
CA LEU A 12 -22.42 -23.74 -14.44
C LEU A 12 -22.31 -22.77 -13.26
N ILE A 13 -22.97 -23.04 -12.13
CA ILE A 13 -22.88 -22.18 -10.94
C ILE A 13 -21.48 -22.24 -10.28
N CYS A 14 -20.80 -23.39 -10.31
CA CYS A 14 -19.45 -23.53 -9.76
C CYS A 14 -18.34 -22.89 -10.62
N SER A 15 -18.57 -22.63 -11.90
CA SER A 15 -17.55 -22.07 -12.81
C SER A 15 -17.54 -20.54 -12.84
N PHE A 16 -18.55 -19.87 -12.30
CA PHE A 16 -18.59 -18.41 -12.15
C PHE A 16 -17.98 -17.88 -10.83
N SER A 17 -17.54 -18.75 -9.92
CA SER A 17 -17.02 -18.34 -8.60
C SER A 17 -15.56 -17.86 -8.59
N SER A 18 -14.90 -17.70 -9.75
CA SER A 18 -13.44 -17.45 -9.82
C SER A 18 -13.02 -16.19 -10.57
N LEU A 19 -13.91 -15.22 -10.77
CA LEU A 19 -13.51 -13.86 -11.17
C LEU A 19 -13.61 -12.91 -9.98
N VAL A 20 -12.70 -13.07 -9.02
CA VAL A 20 -12.47 -12.09 -7.96
C VAL A 20 -11.57 -11.00 -8.54
N LEU A 21 -12.15 -10.09 -9.32
CA LEU A 21 -11.56 -8.77 -9.52
C LEU A 21 -11.94 -7.91 -8.30
N ALA A 22 -10.99 -7.13 -7.79
CA ALA A 22 -11.23 -6.01 -6.89
C ALA A 22 -12.45 -5.23 -7.37
N THR A 23 -13.60 -5.45 -6.72
CA THR A 23 -14.82 -4.84 -7.21
C THR A 23 -14.80 -3.37 -6.83
N PRO A 24 -15.06 -2.43 -7.76
CA PRO A 24 -15.22 -1.02 -7.41
C PRO A 24 -16.31 -0.79 -6.34
N ALA A 25 -17.18 -1.78 -6.13
CA ALA A 25 -18.16 -1.82 -5.06
C ALA A 25 -17.53 -1.94 -3.66
N GLU A 26 -16.48 -2.74 -3.47
CA GLU A 26 -15.79 -2.84 -2.16
C GLU A 26 -15.06 -1.53 -1.81
N GLU A 27 -14.44 -0.87 -2.80
CA GLU A 27 -13.80 0.43 -2.61
C GLU A 27 -14.83 1.54 -2.28
N ALA A 28 -15.97 1.55 -2.97
CA ALA A 28 -17.06 2.50 -2.67
C ALA A 28 -17.68 2.28 -1.28
N GLN A 29 -17.82 1.02 -0.85
CA GLN A 29 -18.25 0.69 0.51
C GLN A 29 -17.25 1.20 1.55
N LEU A 30 -15.94 1.08 1.29
CA LEU A 30 -14.92 1.60 2.18
C LEU A 30 -15.00 3.12 2.31
N GLU A 31 -15.19 3.84 1.21
CA GLU A 31 -15.39 5.30 1.22
C GLU A 31 -16.63 5.71 2.03
N GLN A 32 -17.72 4.94 1.94
CA GLN A 32 -18.91 5.17 2.75
C GLN A 32 -18.63 4.97 4.24
N LEU A 33 -17.89 3.92 4.62
CA LEU A 33 -17.49 3.68 6.01
C LEU A 33 -16.58 4.78 6.54
N ASP A 34 -15.65 5.28 5.72
CA ASP A 34 -14.75 6.38 6.08
C ASP A 34 -15.55 7.70 6.32
N LYS A 35 -16.66 7.92 5.61
CA LYS A 35 -17.58 9.06 5.89
C LYS A 35 -18.27 8.91 7.25
N ILE A 36 -18.76 7.71 7.56
CA ILE A 36 -19.41 7.43 8.86
C ILE A 36 -18.39 7.59 10.00
N GLU A 37 -17.15 7.14 9.80
CA GLU A 37 -16.06 7.37 10.75
C GLU A 37 -15.89 8.87 11.02
N GLY A 38 -15.81 9.71 9.97
CA GLY A 38 -15.71 11.17 10.13
C GLY A 38 -16.88 11.80 10.89
N GLU A 39 -18.10 11.30 10.71
CA GLU A 39 -19.27 11.76 11.48
C GLU A 39 -19.17 11.37 12.97
N LEU A 40 -18.72 10.15 13.28
CA LEU A 40 -18.50 9.69 14.66
C LEU A 40 -17.36 10.48 15.33
N GLU A 41 -16.28 10.78 14.61
CA GLU A 41 -15.20 11.62 15.11
C GLU A 41 -15.69 13.02 15.47
N LEU A 42 -16.52 13.62 14.60
CA LEU A 42 -17.13 14.92 14.90
C LEU A 42 -18.00 14.86 16.17
N GLN A 43 -18.81 13.81 16.33
CA GLN A 43 -19.63 13.63 17.55
C GLN A 43 -18.76 13.48 18.81
N ARG A 44 -17.68 12.70 18.71
CA ARG A 44 -16.69 12.51 19.78
C ARG A 44 -16.05 13.83 20.18
N ASP A 45 -15.65 14.64 19.21
CA ASP A 45 -15.01 15.93 19.44
C ASP A 45 -15.97 16.93 20.11
N TRP A 46 -17.25 16.93 19.73
CA TRP A 46 -18.26 17.72 20.42
C TRP A 46 -18.50 17.28 21.87
N ALA A 47 -18.53 15.96 22.13
CA ALA A 47 -18.64 15.42 23.48
C ALA A 47 -17.42 15.80 24.33
N LYS A 48 -16.22 15.73 23.75
CA LYS A 48 -14.97 16.16 24.38
C LYS A 48 -14.98 17.65 24.69
N TYR A 49 -15.39 18.49 23.75
CA TYR A 49 -15.52 19.94 23.96
C TYR A 49 -16.48 20.26 25.12
N ARG A 50 -17.67 19.64 25.16
CA ARG A 50 -18.63 19.81 26.25
C ARG A 50 -18.04 19.39 27.60
N TRP A 51 -17.33 18.27 27.64
CA TRP A 51 -16.66 17.79 28.84
C TRP A 51 -15.53 18.71 29.29
N GLU A 52 -14.67 19.19 28.39
CA GLU A 52 -13.60 20.13 28.72
C GLU A 52 -14.15 21.44 29.29
N LYS A 53 -15.24 21.95 28.69
CA LYS A 53 -15.96 23.12 29.20
C LYS A 53 -16.50 22.87 30.61
N SER A 54 -17.27 21.79 30.82
CA SER A 54 -17.85 21.51 32.16
C SER A 54 -16.77 21.25 33.21
N ASN A 55 -15.67 20.59 32.82
CA ASN A 55 -14.51 20.36 33.66
C ASN A 55 -13.87 21.69 34.11
N SER A 56 -13.69 22.64 33.18
CA SER A 56 -13.17 23.98 33.52
C SER A 56 -14.12 24.76 34.46
N GLU A 57 -15.44 24.67 34.23
CA GLU A 57 -16.45 25.30 35.06
C GLU A 57 -16.52 24.69 36.48
N CYS A 58 -16.23 23.40 36.63
CA CYS A 58 -16.19 22.74 37.94
C CYS A 58 -15.14 23.34 38.88
N TYR A 59 -14.00 23.80 38.35
CA TYR A 59 -12.95 24.43 39.16
C TYR A 59 -13.36 25.81 39.71
N GLN A 60 -14.44 26.41 39.19
CA GLN A 60 -15.00 27.66 39.72
C GLN A 60 -16.02 27.42 40.84
N LYS A 61 -16.36 26.17 41.17
CA LYS A 61 -17.37 25.81 42.18
C LYS A 61 -16.74 25.42 43.51
N TYR A 62 -17.48 25.61 44.60
CA TYR A 62 -17.04 25.18 45.93
C TYR A 62 -16.88 23.65 46.05
N TRP A 63 -17.81 22.89 45.44
CA TRP A 63 -17.82 21.42 45.48
C TRP A 63 -17.16 20.78 44.24
N VAL A 64 -15.90 21.14 43.96
CA VAL A 64 -15.16 20.72 42.75
C VAL A 64 -15.20 19.21 42.55
N ASN A 65 -14.88 18.42 43.58
CA ASN A 65 -14.80 16.96 43.47
C ASN A 65 -16.13 16.30 43.12
N SER A 66 -17.26 16.83 43.59
CA SER A 66 -18.58 16.31 43.20
C SER A 66 -18.87 16.66 41.75
N CYS A 67 -18.67 17.93 41.38
CA CYS A 67 -18.88 18.41 40.02
C CYS A 67 -18.07 17.61 39.00
N LEU A 68 -16.79 17.34 39.28
CA LEU A 68 -15.92 16.55 38.41
C LEU A 68 -16.41 15.10 38.23
N LYS A 69 -16.98 14.49 39.27
CA LYS A 69 -17.55 13.14 39.19
C LYS A 69 -18.78 13.13 38.28
N ASP A 70 -19.66 14.12 38.44
CA ASP A 70 -20.88 14.25 37.65
C ASP A 70 -20.55 14.54 36.18
N ALA A 71 -19.67 15.51 35.91
CA ALA A 71 -19.17 15.82 34.57
C ALA A 71 -18.55 14.59 33.87
N ARG A 72 -17.80 13.76 34.61
CA ARG A 72 -17.24 12.52 34.07
C ARG A 72 -18.31 11.45 33.83
N ALA A 73 -19.36 11.40 34.67
CA ALA A 73 -20.47 10.48 34.47
C ALA A 73 -21.29 10.85 33.23
N GLU A 74 -21.55 12.14 33.00
CA GLU A 74 -22.20 12.66 31.79
C GLU A 74 -21.36 12.37 30.55
N TYR A 75 -20.06 12.72 30.56
CA TYR A 75 -19.17 12.43 29.45
C TYR A 75 -19.15 10.94 29.08
N ARG A 76 -19.12 10.04 30.07
CA ARG A 76 -19.18 8.59 29.80
C ARG A 76 -20.46 8.17 29.09
N LYS A 77 -21.61 8.70 29.51
CA LYS A 77 -22.91 8.41 28.85
C LYS A 77 -22.92 8.84 27.38
N GLU A 78 -22.24 9.94 27.05
CA GLU A 78 -22.13 10.41 25.66
C GLU A 78 -21.09 9.62 24.86
N ILE A 79 -19.91 9.34 25.43
CA ILE A 79 -18.78 8.77 24.70
C ILE A 79 -18.87 7.25 24.54
N ASP A 80 -19.45 6.53 25.51
CA ASP A 80 -19.51 5.07 25.50
C ASP A 80 -20.26 4.52 24.26
N PRO A 81 -21.45 5.02 23.86
CA PRO A 81 -22.11 4.55 22.65
C PRO A 81 -21.35 4.92 21.36
N ILE A 82 -20.62 6.04 21.35
CA ILE A 82 -19.79 6.44 20.20
C ILE A 82 -18.63 5.46 20.04
N ARG A 83 -17.93 5.13 21.12
CA ARG A 83 -16.81 4.18 21.08
C ARG A 83 -17.24 2.78 20.64
N VAL A 84 -18.43 2.33 21.04
CA VAL A 84 -18.95 1.03 20.59
C VAL A 84 -19.16 1.04 19.07
N GLN A 85 -19.77 2.11 18.54
CA GLN A 85 -19.94 2.28 17.09
C GLN A 85 -18.59 2.37 16.35
N GLU A 86 -17.61 3.10 16.88
CA GLU A 86 -16.26 3.20 16.30
C GLU A 86 -15.58 1.81 16.23
N VAL A 87 -15.66 1.02 17.30
CA VAL A 87 -15.05 -0.33 17.34
C VAL A 87 -15.68 -1.26 16.30
N GLU A 88 -17.02 -1.27 16.21
CA GLU A 88 -17.75 -2.07 15.24
C GLU A 88 -17.42 -1.64 13.79
N LEU A 89 -17.40 -0.33 13.54
CA LEU A 89 -17.04 0.23 12.24
C LEU A 89 -15.60 -0.14 11.85
N HIS A 90 -14.64 0.02 12.76
CA HIS A 90 -13.24 -0.33 12.54
C HIS A 90 -13.05 -1.82 12.29
N GLU A 91 -13.84 -2.69 12.93
CA GLU A 91 -13.84 -4.13 12.63
C GLU A 91 -14.27 -4.42 11.19
N VAL A 92 -15.32 -3.76 10.71
CA VAL A 92 -15.80 -3.91 9.34
C VAL A 92 -14.77 -3.36 8.34
N GLN A 93 -14.23 -2.16 8.56
CA GLN A 93 -13.17 -1.58 7.72
C GLN A 93 -11.93 -2.48 7.66
N ARG A 94 -11.50 -3.07 8.79
CA ARG A 94 -10.35 -3.99 8.81
C ARG A 94 -10.58 -5.21 7.92
N LYS A 95 -11.76 -5.84 8.01
CA LYS A 95 -12.12 -6.99 7.18
C LYS A 95 -12.17 -6.63 5.70
N LEU A 96 -12.77 -5.48 5.37
CA LEU A 96 -12.89 -5.01 3.98
C LEU A 96 -11.53 -4.66 3.38
N ARG A 97 -10.68 -3.90 4.10
CA ARG A 97 -9.31 -3.58 3.67
C ARG A 97 -8.46 -4.83 3.50
N ALA A 98 -8.64 -5.85 4.34
CA ALA A 98 -7.96 -7.14 4.19
C ALA A 98 -8.40 -7.85 2.89
N SER A 99 -9.71 -7.93 2.62
CA SER A 99 -10.25 -8.49 1.37
C SER A 99 -9.64 -7.78 0.14
N ILE A 100 -9.75 -6.46 0.07
CA ILE A 100 -9.24 -5.66 -1.05
C ILE A 100 -7.73 -5.90 -1.25
N LYS A 101 -6.97 -5.97 -0.15
CA LYS A 101 -5.54 -6.25 -0.20
C LYS A 101 -5.25 -7.64 -0.77
N ASP A 102 -5.94 -8.67 -0.30
CA ASP A 102 -5.74 -10.05 -0.78
C ASP A 102 -6.04 -10.17 -2.27
N GLN A 103 -7.11 -9.53 -2.74
CA GLN A 103 -7.48 -9.47 -4.16
C GLN A 103 -6.40 -8.74 -4.99
N ARG A 104 -5.90 -7.61 -4.49
CA ARG A 104 -4.84 -6.84 -5.15
C ARG A 104 -3.52 -7.61 -5.21
N ASP A 105 -3.18 -8.32 -4.14
CA ASP A 105 -1.94 -9.10 -4.08
C ASP A 105 -2.04 -10.33 -4.98
N ALA A 106 -3.19 -11.00 -5.05
CA ALA A 106 -3.45 -12.05 -6.03
C ALA A 106 -3.30 -11.54 -7.47
N ALA A 107 -3.85 -10.36 -7.79
CA ALA A 107 -3.71 -9.74 -9.10
C ALA A 107 -2.24 -9.44 -9.45
N LYS A 108 -1.45 -8.90 -8.51
CA LYS A 108 -0.01 -8.67 -8.68
C LYS A 108 0.77 -9.97 -8.88
N ILE A 109 0.42 -11.03 -8.17
CA ILE A 109 1.07 -12.34 -8.32
C ILE A 109 0.79 -12.88 -9.73
N ALA A 110 -0.47 -12.82 -10.17
CA ALA A 110 -0.87 -13.23 -11.52
C ALA A 110 -0.14 -12.40 -12.60
N GLU A 111 -0.07 -11.07 -12.44
CA GLU A 111 0.65 -10.17 -13.35
C GLU A 111 2.15 -10.49 -13.41
N ARG A 112 2.80 -10.74 -12.27
CA ARG A 112 4.22 -11.16 -12.25
C ARG A 112 4.45 -12.54 -12.86
N ALA A 113 3.50 -13.45 -12.72
CA ALA A 113 3.53 -14.77 -13.32
C ALA A 113 3.21 -14.77 -14.82
N SER A 114 2.73 -13.64 -15.37
CA SER A 114 2.40 -13.52 -16.79
C SER A 114 3.61 -13.78 -17.69
N ALA A 115 3.33 -14.31 -18.88
CA ALA A 115 4.34 -14.59 -19.89
C ALA A 115 5.08 -13.31 -20.34
N GLU A 116 4.36 -12.17 -20.39
CA GLU A 116 4.94 -10.87 -20.71
C GLU A 116 6.00 -10.46 -19.68
N LYS A 117 5.67 -10.50 -18.39
CA LYS A 117 6.63 -10.19 -17.32
C LYS A 117 7.77 -11.22 -17.24
N ALA A 118 7.51 -12.47 -17.56
CA ALA A 118 8.58 -13.47 -17.68
C ALA A 118 9.54 -13.16 -18.84
N ALA A 119 9.01 -12.78 -20.00
CA ALA A 119 9.79 -12.37 -21.16
C ALA A 119 10.63 -11.12 -20.85
N GLU A 120 10.03 -10.10 -20.23
CA GLU A 120 10.71 -8.88 -19.79
C GLU A 120 11.89 -9.19 -18.85
N ARG A 121 11.68 -10.05 -17.84
CA ARG A 121 12.77 -10.48 -16.93
C ARG A 121 13.93 -11.14 -17.69
N SER A 122 13.61 -12.02 -18.64
CA SER A 122 14.64 -12.70 -19.45
C SER A 122 15.39 -11.73 -20.37
N ALA A 123 14.71 -10.73 -20.94
CA ALA A 123 15.34 -9.71 -21.78
C ALA A 123 16.27 -8.81 -20.96
N ASN A 124 15.79 -8.36 -19.79
CA ASN A 124 16.59 -7.55 -18.86
C ASN A 124 17.85 -8.28 -18.40
N GLN A 125 17.76 -9.59 -18.13
CA GLN A 125 18.92 -10.40 -17.76
C GLN A 125 19.96 -10.45 -18.89
N LYS A 126 19.53 -10.71 -20.13
CA LYS A 126 20.42 -10.72 -21.30
C LYS A 126 21.08 -9.37 -21.52
N GLU A 127 20.31 -8.29 -21.46
CA GLU A 127 20.82 -6.93 -21.62
C GLU A 127 21.85 -6.58 -20.54
N PHE A 128 21.62 -7.00 -19.29
CA PHE A 128 22.59 -6.82 -18.21
C PHE A 128 23.89 -7.57 -18.47
N GLU A 129 23.82 -8.82 -18.90
CA GLU A 129 25.01 -9.63 -19.24
C GLU A 129 25.80 -9.02 -20.41
N GLU A 130 25.12 -8.52 -21.44
CA GLU A 130 25.74 -7.82 -22.56
C GLU A 130 26.44 -6.53 -22.12
N LYS A 131 25.79 -5.73 -21.26
CA LYS A 131 26.39 -4.53 -20.68
C LYS A 131 27.63 -4.84 -19.85
N GLN A 132 27.62 -5.94 -19.09
CA GLN A 132 28.78 -6.38 -18.32
C GLN A 132 29.95 -6.78 -19.22
N LYS A 133 29.69 -7.54 -20.30
CA LYS A 133 30.72 -7.88 -21.29
C LYS A 133 31.28 -6.63 -21.97
N ALA A 134 30.42 -5.70 -22.37
CA ALA A 134 30.84 -4.45 -22.98
C ALA A 134 31.63 -3.54 -22.02
N ALA A 135 31.29 -3.54 -20.72
CA ALA A 135 32.06 -2.85 -19.70
C ALA A 135 33.45 -3.47 -19.51
N ALA A 136 33.53 -4.80 -19.43
CA ALA A 136 34.80 -5.52 -19.32
C ALA A 136 35.71 -5.30 -20.54
N ALA A 137 35.14 -5.35 -21.75
CA ALA A 137 35.87 -5.08 -23.00
C ALA A 137 36.42 -3.65 -23.03
N ARG A 138 35.60 -2.65 -22.64
CA ARG A 138 36.04 -1.26 -22.53
C ARG A 138 37.15 -1.07 -21.49
N ALA A 139 37.06 -1.74 -20.34
CA ALA A 139 38.10 -1.69 -19.32
C ALA A 139 39.43 -2.29 -19.84
N ALA A 140 39.37 -3.40 -20.56
CA ALA A 140 40.54 -4.03 -21.17
C ALA A 140 41.19 -3.15 -22.26
N ASP A 141 40.40 -2.54 -23.15
CA ASP A 141 40.89 -1.59 -24.16
C ASP A 141 41.57 -0.37 -23.51
N LEU A 142 40.97 0.19 -22.46
CA LEU A 142 41.57 1.31 -21.73
C LEU A 142 42.90 0.93 -21.08
N GLU A 143 43.02 -0.28 -20.53
CA GLU A 143 44.26 -0.76 -19.93
C GLU A 143 45.36 -0.99 -20.98
N GLN A 144 45.02 -1.55 -22.14
CA GLN A 144 45.95 -1.63 -23.28
C GLN A 144 46.41 -0.24 -23.71
N ARG A 145 45.48 0.70 -23.88
CA ARG A 145 45.81 2.10 -24.22
C ARG A 145 46.73 2.74 -23.18
N ARG A 146 46.55 2.45 -21.88
CA ARG A 146 47.44 2.93 -20.81
C ARG A 146 48.86 2.36 -20.93
N LYS A 147 49.00 1.07 -21.24
CA LYS A 147 50.30 0.41 -21.45
C LYS A 147 51.01 0.92 -22.70
N ASP A 148 50.27 1.21 -23.76
CA ASP A 148 50.80 1.75 -25.01
C ASP A 148 51.03 3.27 -24.97
N ALA A 149 50.54 3.97 -23.96
CA ALA A 149 50.70 5.42 -23.79
C ALA A 149 52.18 5.88 -23.75
N PRO A 150 53.09 5.28 -22.96
CA PRO A 150 54.50 5.69 -22.95
C PRO A 150 55.19 5.45 -24.29
N LYS A 151 54.89 4.34 -24.97
CA LYS A 151 55.44 4.04 -26.30
C LYS A 151 54.98 5.06 -27.34
N ARG A 152 53.67 5.36 -27.37
CA ARG A 152 53.11 6.42 -28.23
C ARG A 152 53.67 7.81 -27.88
N ALA A 153 53.93 8.12 -26.62
CA ALA A 153 54.55 9.38 -26.22
C ALA A 153 56.00 9.50 -26.72
N GLN A 154 56.77 8.40 -26.70
CA GLN A 154 58.14 8.36 -27.24
C GLN A 154 58.15 8.48 -28.78
N GLU A 155 57.27 7.76 -29.48
CA GLU A 155 57.13 7.83 -30.94
C GLU A 155 56.74 9.23 -31.41
N ASN A 156 55.81 9.89 -30.72
CA ASN A 156 55.44 11.28 -31.01
C ASN A 156 56.60 12.26 -30.75
N LYS A 157 57.36 12.07 -29.66
CA LYS A 157 58.54 12.92 -29.35
C LYS A 157 59.67 12.74 -30.37
N ALA A 158 59.90 11.51 -30.84
CA ALA A 158 60.90 11.20 -31.86
C ALA A 158 60.49 11.76 -33.24
N GLY A 159 59.21 11.72 -33.60
CA GLY A 159 58.70 12.32 -34.83
C GLY A 159 58.80 13.85 -34.87
N THR A 160 58.78 14.51 -33.71
CA THR A 160 58.99 15.97 -33.58
C THR A 160 60.46 16.40 -33.53
N GLN A 161 61.43 15.47 -33.58
CA GLN A 161 62.88 15.74 -33.55
C GLN A 161 63.57 15.51 -34.91
N LEU A 162 62.81 15.29 -35.97
CA LEU A 162 63.32 15.26 -37.35
C LEU A 162 63.30 16.69 -37.93
N ASP A 163 64.30 17.48 -37.53
CA ASP A 163 64.80 18.66 -38.26
C ASP A 163 66.32 18.50 -38.46
#